data_AF-A0AAF0VV62-F1
#
_entry.id   AF-A0AAF0VV62-F1
#
_cell.length_a   1.000
_cell.length_b   1.000
_cell.length_c   1.000
_cell.angle_alpha   90.00
_cell.angle_beta   90.00
_cell.angle_gamma   90.00
#
_symmetry.space_group_name_H-M   'P 1'
#
loop_
_entity.id
_entity.type
_entity.pdbx_description
1 polymer ?
#
loop_
_entity_poly.entity_id
_entity_poly.type
_entity_poly.pdbx_seq_one_letter_code
_entity_poly.pdbx_strand_id
1 'polypeptide(L)'
;MSFRRCAGLAALVVAAASVQPAVAPAGAGDECGAIGAPPAGNVVVASGTVTCADAMAVVNRYLSEFSVAPDGAWIRFDGWDCWTPSAGEAMVNGFGTECSRGGDNIQIRG
;
A
#
# COMPACT_ATOMS: atom_id res chain seq x y z
N MET A 1 -31.81 -9.48 -63.79
CA MET A 1 -30.79 -10.56 -63.79
C MET A 1 -29.56 -10.07 -63.03
N SER A 2 -29.23 -10.77 -61.94
CA SER A 2 -27.92 -10.92 -61.27
C SER A 2 -26.94 -9.73 -61.16
N PHE A 3 -26.80 -9.18 -59.95
CA PHE A 3 -25.51 -8.72 -59.43
C PHE A 3 -25.24 -9.39 -58.07
N ARG A 4 -24.08 -10.02 -57.97
CA ARG A 4 -23.63 -10.85 -56.85
C ARG A 4 -22.84 -10.02 -55.82
N ARG A 5 -23.09 -10.34 -54.55
CA ARG A 5 -22.19 -10.37 -53.37
C ARG A 5 -21.22 -9.20 -53.16
N CYS A 6 -21.41 -8.49 -52.05
CA CYS A 6 -20.30 -8.09 -51.18
C CYS A 6 -20.61 -8.54 -49.74
N ALA A 7 -19.71 -9.36 -49.21
CA ALA A 7 -19.72 -9.85 -47.84
C ALA A 7 -19.45 -8.68 -46.88
N GLY A 8 -20.37 -8.45 -45.95
CA GLY A 8 -20.16 -7.60 -44.78
C GLY A 8 -20.04 -8.48 -43.55
N LEU A 9 -18.88 -9.11 -43.35
CA LEU A 9 -18.53 -9.69 -42.06
C LEU A 9 -18.33 -8.51 -41.09
N ALA A 10 -19.36 -8.20 -40.32
CA ALA A 10 -19.25 -7.33 -39.17
C ALA A 10 -18.32 -8.01 -38.15
N ALA A 11 -17.06 -7.60 -38.14
CA ALA A 11 -16.13 -7.96 -37.08
C ALA A 11 -16.61 -7.28 -35.79
N LEU A 12 -17.39 -8.01 -35.00
CA LEU A 12 -17.67 -7.70 -33.61
C LEU A 12 -16.34 -7.81 -32.86
N VAL A 13 -15.66 -6.68 -32.70
CA VAL A 13 -14.53 -6.55 -31.78
C VAL A 13 -15.13 -6.67 -30.38
N VAL A 14 -15.13 -7.88 -29.83
CA VAL A 14 -15.41 -8.13 -28.42
C VAL A 14 -14.25 -7.52 -27.66
N ALA A 15 -14.43 -6.30 -27.16
CA ALA A 15 -13.54 -5.71 -26.18
C ALA A 15 -13.61 -6.60 -24.93
N ALA A 16 -12.65 -7.51 -24.80
CA ALA A 16 -12.39 -8.18 -23.53
C ALA A 16 -11.95 -7.09 -22.55
N ALA A 17 -12.91 -6.56 -21.79
CA ALA A 17 -12.62 -5.80 -20.60
C ALA A 17 -11.82 -6.75 -19.71
N SER A 18 -10.51 -6.54 -19.66
CA SER A 18 -9.62 -7.21 -18.74
C SER A 18 -10.12 -6.87 -17.34
N VAL A 19 -10.82 -7.81 -16.72
CA VAL A 19 -11.21 -7.74 -15.33
C VAL A 19 -9.90 -7.78 -14.55
N GLN A 20 -9.36 -6.61 -14.23
CA GLN A 20 -8.19 -6.52 -13.36
C GLN A 20 -8.60 -7.18 -12.04
N PRO A 21 -7.82 -8.13 -11.50
CA PRO A 21 -8.09 -8.67 -10.18
C PRO A 21 -8.14 -7.48 -9.22
N ALA A 22 -9.31 -7.22 -8.65
CA ALA A 22 -9.41 -6.22 -7.60
C ALA A 22 -8.55 -6.74 -6.43
N VAL A 23 -7.41 -6.09 -6.20
CA VAL A 23 -6.61 -6.33 -5.00
C VAL A 23 -7.50 -5.99 -3.82
N ALA A 24 -7.89 -7.02 -3.08
CA ALA A 24 -8.77 -6.85 -1.92
C ALA A 24 -8.09 -5.93 -0.90
N PRO A 25 -8.83 -5.00 -0.26
CA PRO A 25 -8.28 -4.23 0.83
C PRO A 25 -7.87 -5.15 1.97
N ALA A 26 -6.79 -4.81 2.65
CA ALA A 26 -6.40 -5.45 3.89
C ALA A 26 -7.20 -4.80 5.03
N GLY A 27 -7.71 -5.64 5.92
CA GLY A 27 -8.43 -5.25 7.12
C GLY A 27 -7.48 -4.91 8.27
N ALA A 28 -8.04 -4.29 9.30
CA ALA A 28 -7.31 -4.07 10.55
C ALA A 28 -6.80 -5.40 11.14
N GLY A 29 -5.51 -5.48 11.40
CA GLY A 29 -4.80 -6.66 11.89
C GLY A 29 -4.06 -7.47 10.82
N ASP A 30 -4.27 -7.18 9.53
CA ASP A 30 -3.61 -7.94 8.45
C ASP A 30 -2.12 -7.63 8.35
N GLU A 31 -1.32 -8.68 8.19
CA GLU A 31 0.13 -8.58 7.94
C GLU A 31 0.39 -8.60 6.42
N CYS A 32 1.07 -7.56 5.94
CA CYS A 32 1.25 -7.30 4.51
C CYS A 32 2.62 -7.68 3.95
N GLY A 33 3.61 -7.88 4.81
CA GLY A 33 4.97 -8.25 4.44
C GLY A 33 5.99 -7.84 5.50
N ALA A 34 7.23 -8.29 5.36
CA ALA A 34 8.30 -8.01 6.31
C ALA A 34 9.29 -6.97 5.79
N ILE A 35 9.80 -6.13 6.70
CA ILE A 35 10.92 -5.21 6.51
C ILE A 35 12.15 -5.80 7.18
N GLY A 36 13.22 -6.00 6.40
CA GLY A 36 14.45 -6.66 6.85
C GLY A 36 15.52 -5.75 7.45
N ALA A 37 15.32 -4.43 7.41
CA ALA A 37 16.26 -3.43 7.92
C ALA A 37 15.58 -2.57 8.99
N PRO A 38 16.32 -2.01 9.97
CA PRO A 38 15.74 -1.18 11.02
C PRO A 38 14.91 -0.01 10.48
N PRO A 39 13.69 0.21 11.01
CA PRO A 39 12.97 -0.67 11.94
C PRO A 39 12.50 -1.96 11.23
N ALA A 40 12.97 -3.11 11.73
CA ALA A 40 12.65 -4.41 11.16
C ALA A 40 11.36 -4.96 11.80
N GLY A 41 10.58 -5.72 11.02
CA GLY A 41 9.31 -6.29 11.49
C GLY A 41 8.31 -6.51 10.37
N ASN A 42 7.09 -6.90 10.72
CA ASN A 42 5.96 -7.03 9.82
C ASN A 42 5.23 -5.70 9.65
N VAL A 43 4.92 -5.33 8.42
CA VAL A 43 3.98 -4.25 8.09
C VAL A 43 2.57 -4.75 8.37
N VAL A 44 1.89 -4.09 9.31
CA VAL A 44 0.54 -4.42 9.75
C VAL A 44 -0.38 -3.24 9.47
N VAL A 45 -1.55 -3.50 8.90
CA VAL A 45 -2.63 -2.50 8.85
C VAL A 45 -3.27 -2.44 10.23
N ALA A 46 -2.89 -1.48 11.06
CA ALA A 46 -3.39 -1.36 12.42
C ALA A 46 -4.86 -0.89 12.48
N SER A 47 -5.27 -0.04 11.53
CA SER A 47 -6.67 0.37 11.37
C SER A 47 -6.96 0.85 9.95
N GLY A 48 -8.25 0.96 9.61
CA GLY A 48 -8.71 1.50 8.33
C GLY A 48 -8.83 0.44 7.24
N THR A 49 -8.77 0.90 5.98
CA THR A 49 -9.02 0.06 4.80
C THR A 49 -7.99 0.43 3.73
N VAL A 50 -6.81 -0.18 3.82
CA VAL A 50 -5.71 0.04 2.88
C VAL A 50 -5.30 -1.30 2.28
N THR A 51 -4.92 -1.35 1.00
CA THR A 51 -4.44 -2.63 0.43
C THR A 51 -3.06 -2.95 0.99
N CYS A 52 -2.69 -4.22 1.08
CA CYS A 52 -1.33 -4.58 1.49
C CYS A 52 -0.26 -4.06 0.53
N ALA A 53 -0.58 -3.96 -0.76
CA ALA A 53 0.32 -3.35 -1.74
C ALA A 53 0.57 -1.87 -1.43
N ASP A 54 -0.49 -1.12 -1.11
CA ASP A 54 -0.38 0.29 -0.74
C ASP A 54 0.34 0.47 0.60
N ALA A 55 0.03 -0.36 1.60
CA ALA A 55 0.69 -0.32 2.90
C ALA A 55 2.20 -0.52 2.77
N MET A 56 2.61 -1.54 2.02
CA MET A 56 4.01 -1.79 1.72
C MET A 56 4.65 -0.64 0.94
N ALA A 57 3.96 -0.06 -0.04
CA ALA A 57 4.48 1.06 -0.82
C ALA A 57 4.73 2.31 0.03
N VAL A 58 3.80 2.65 0.94
CA VAL A 58 3.94 3.78 1.87
C VAL A 58 5.13 3.58 2.79
N VAL A 59 5.24 2.42 3.43
CA VAL A 59 6.36 2.11 4.34
C VAL A 59 7.70 2.12 3.59
N ASN A 60 7.77 1.47 2.43
CA ASN A 60 9.01 1.43 1.64
C ASN A 60 9.44 2.83 1.20
N ARG A 61 8.50 3.69 0.80
CA ARG A 61 8.81 5.07 0.46
C ARG A 61 9.31 5.84 1.67
N TYR A 62 8.61 5.73 2.80
CA TYR A 62 9.00 6.38 4.04
C TYR A 62 10.44 6.02 4.44
N LEU A 63 10.76 4.73 4.46
CA LEU A 63 12.07 4.23 4.87
C LEU A 63 13.18 4.51 3.85
N SER A 64 12.87 4.55 2.55
CA SER A 64 13.88 4.80 1.51
C SER A 64 14.22 6.28 1.34
N GLU A 65 13.20 7.14 1.25
CA GLU A 65 13.38 8.58 0.99
C GLU A 65 13.72 9.37 2.26
N PHE A 66 13.22 8.93 3.42
CA PHE A 66 13.28 9.69 4.67
C PHE A 66 14.00 8.94 5.78
N SER A 67 14.95 8.08 5.41
CA SER A 67 15.94 7.39 6.26
C SER A 67 16.74 8.31 7.22
N VAL A 68 16.38 9.59 7.32
CA VAL A 68 17.04 10.67 8.09
C VAL A 68 16.05 11.74 8.58
N ALA A 69 14.78 11.41 8.85
CA ALA A 69 14.00 12.24 9.77
C ALA A 69 14.65 12.13 11.16
N PRO A 70 14.90 13.23 11.91
CA PRO A 70 15.33 13.11 13.30
C PRO A 70 14.40 12.16 14.06
N ASP A 71 14.94 11.32 14.95
CA ASP A 71 14.13 10.40 15.75
C ASP A 71 12.91 11.11 16.33
N GLY A 72 11.72 10.54 16.13
CA GLY A 72 10.47 11.13 16.60
C GLY A 72 9.88 12.24 15.71
N ALA A 73 10.53 12.61 14.60
CA ALA A 73 10.00 13.62 13.68
C ALA A 73 8.98 13.04 12.71
N TRP A 74 7.85 13.74 12.58
CA TRP A 74 6.83 13.44 11.58
C TRP A 74 7.27 13.91 10.19
N ILE A 75 7.10 13.02 9.23
CA ILE A 75 7.28 13.28 7.80
C ILE A 75 5.93 13.17 7.12
N ARG A 76 5.61 14.17 6.28
CA ARG A 76 4.35 14.21 5.55
C ARG A 76 4.57 14.05 4.06
N PHE A 77 3.92 13.07 3.45
CA PHE A 77 3.89 12.89 1.99
C PHE A 77 2.58 12.22 1.56
N ASP A 78 2.02 12.61 0.42
CA ASP A 78 0.78 12.03 -0.15
C ASP A 78 -0.39 11.91 0.86
N GLY A 79 -0.46 12.86 1.80
CA GLY A 79 -1.45 12.89 2.86
C GLY A 79 -1.15 12.01 4.07
N TRP A 80 -0.14 11.14 4.00
CA TRP A 80 0.36 10.33 5.11
C TRP A 80 1.23 11.14 6.05
N ASP A 81 1.03 10.94 7.34
CA ASP A 81 1.95 11.34 8.40
C ASP A 81 2.68 10.08 8.89
N CYS A 82 3.99 10.03 8.67
CA CYS A 82 4.83 8.90 9.04
C CYS A 82 5.89 9.32 10.06
N TRP A 83 6.19 8.46 11.02
CA TRP A 83 7.25 8.68 11.98
C TRP A 83 7.85 7.36 12.48
N THR A 84 9.11 7.43 12.90
CA THR A 84 9.85 6.34 13.54
C THR A 84 10.16 6.79 14.96
N PRO A 85 9.57 6.13 15.99
CA PRO A 85 9.89 6.42 17.37
C PRO A 85 11.37 6.10 17.68
N SER A 86 11.90 6.69 18.75
CA SER A 86 13.17 6.23 19.31
C SER A 86 13.06 4.77 19.78
N ALA A 87 14.20 4.09 19.95
CA ALA A 87 14.21 2.69 20.38
C ALA A 87 13.45 2.46 21.71
N GLY A 88 13.54 3.41 22.65
CA GLY A 88 12.82 3.33 23.93
C GLY A 88 11.31 3.52 23.76
N GLU A 89 10.88 4.45 22.90
CA GLU A 89 9.46 4.65 22.60
C GLU A 89 8.86 3.48 21.83
N ALA A 90 9.62 2.89 20.91
CA ALA A 90 9.19 1.70 20.18
C ALA A 90 8.86 0.53 21.12
N MET A 91 9.64 0.35 22.20
CA MET A 91 9.36 -0.66 23.24
C MET A 91 8.06 -0.38 24.01
N VAL A 92 7.74 0.89 24.26
CA VAL A 92 6.51 1.28 24.97
C VAL A 92 5.29 1.20 24.06
N ASN A 93 5.44 1.63 22.81
CA ASN A 93 4.35 1.73 21.85
C ASN A 93 4.02 0.38 21.19
N GLY A 94 4.98 -0.54 21.12
CA GLY A 94 4.82 -1.84 20.45
C GLY A 94 4.93 -1.79 18.93
N PHE A 95 5.51 -0.73 18.36
CA PHE A 95 5.79 -0.60 16.93
C PHE A 95 7.06 0.24 16.68
N GLY A 96 7.74 -0.03 15.56
CA GLY A 96 8.97 0.66 15.15
C GLY A 96 8.76 1.80 14.14
N THR A 97 7.62 1.82 13.45
CA THR A 97 7.22 2.92 12.57
C THR A 97 5.70 2.96 12.55
N GLU A 98 5.13 4.15 12.42
CA GLU A 98 3.72 4.35 12.15
C GLU A 98 3.53 5.34 11.01
N CYS A 99 2.60 5.02 10.11
CA CYS A 99 2.12 5.89 9.05
C CYS A 99 0.59 5.98 9.15
N SER A 100 0.06 7.19 9.28
CA SER A 100 -1.38 7.42 9.43
C SER A 100 -1.93 8.37 8.38
N ARG A 101 -3.18 8.14 7.96
CA ARG A 101 -3.91 9.02 7.04
C ARG A 101 -5.41 8.88 7.28
N GLY A 102 -6.01 9.88 7.91
CA GLY A 102 -7.44 9.85 8.25
C GLY A 102 -7.73 8.71 9.23
N GLY A 103 -8.47 7.68 8.78
CA GLY A 103 -8.76 6.48 9.57
C GLY A 103 -7.78 5.31 9.33
N ASP A 104 -6.89 5.43 8.33
CA ASP A 104 -5.91 4.41 8.01
C ASP A 104 -4.68 4.53 8.93
N ASN A 105 -4.21 3.41 9.45
CA ASN A 105 -2.99 3.32 10.24
C ASN A 105 -2.20 2.08 9.82
N ILE A 106 -0.92 2.27 9.50
CA ILE A 106 0.04 1.24 9.13
C ILE A 106 1.17 1.27 10.14
N GLN A 107 1.55 0.11 10.68
CA GLN A 107 2.64 0.00 11.65
C GLN A 107 3.64 -1.06 11.25
N ILE A 108 4.92 -0.86 11.58
CA ILE A 108 5.91 -1.94 11.56
C ILE A 108 5.98 -2.53 12.97
N ARG A 109 5.65 -3.81 13.13
CA ARG A 109 5.65 -4.51 14.42
C ARG A 109 6.64 -5.67 14.41
N GLY A 110 7.39 -5.84 15.49
CA GLY A 110 8.39 -6.89 15.69
C GLY A 110 7.94 -7.98 16.66
#